data_AF-A0A2G9MCU4-F1
#
_entry.id   AF-A0A2G9MCU4-F1
#
_cell.length_a   1.000
_cell.length_b   1.000
_cell.length_c   1.000
_cell.angle_alpha   90.00
_cell.angle_beta   90.00
_cell.angle_gamma   90.00
#
_symmetry.space_group_name_H-M   'P 1'
#
loop_
_entity.id
_entity.type
_entity.pdbx_description
1 polymer ?
#
loop_
_entity_poly.entity_id
_entity_poly.type
_entity_poly.pdbx_seq_one_letter_code
_entity_poly.pdbx_strand_id
1 'polypeptide(L)'
;MWTSINAGETATVNVENGAIGVTSIGFTTTETVWGAWIKVAKIDSIPSSVETFTGKVYRNIEITKGVTLTDEVMSDTIVNFKVEKAWLTENGLNQNNVALFRHANDNWIQLTTTVGEDDGTYIHYSATTPGFSYFVIGEKTTGEVAPVAGEVTEPVTGEVTGEVPEIDEVTGEVGSVSGLVWWIVAIIVVIAVVAIIVGMRKKK
;
A
#
# COMPACT_ATOMS: atom_id res chain seq x y z
N MET A 1 -8.99 -15.48 17.52
CA MET A 1 -10.28 -16.12 17.18
C MET A 1 -11.37 -15.18 17.64
N TRP A 2 -12.34 -14.89 16.79
CA TRP A 2 -13.51 -14.08 17.12
C TRP A 2 -14.70 -14.97 17.41
N THR A 3 -15.50 -14.60 18.40
CA THR A 3 -16.79 -15.23 18.64
C THR A 3 -17.77 -14.89 17.51
N SER A 4 -17.79 -13.61 17.12
CA SER A 4 -18.56 -13.08 15.99
C SER A 4 -17.88 -11.85 15.41
N ILE A 5 -18.11 -11.59 14.13
CA ILE A 5 -17.80 -10.33 13.44
C ILE A 5 -19.08 -9.93 12.71
N ASN A 6 -19.60 -8.74 12.96
CA ASN A 6 -20.88 -8.30 12.38
C ASN A 6 -20.69 -7.87 10.92
N ALA A 7 -21.76 -7.95 10.12
CA ALA A 7 -21.76 -7.38 8.78
C ALA A 7 -21.32 -5.89 8.78
N GLY A 8 -20.37 -5.54 7.93
CA GLY A 8 -19.75 -4.23 7.83
C GLY A 8 -18.68 -3.93 8.88
N GLU A 9 -18.40 -4.87 9.80
CA GLU A 9 -17.36 -4.69 10.81
C GLU A 9 -15.99 -5.06 10.25
N THR A 10 -14.99 -4.23 10.54
CA THR A 10 -13.58 -4.53 10.25
C THR A 10 -12.96 -5.25 11.44
N ALA A 11 -12.47 -6.45 11.20
CA ALA A 11 -11.68 -7.21 12.15
C ALA A 11 -10.18 -7.08 11.84
N THR A 12 -9.34 -7.19 12.86
CA THR A 12 -7.88 -7.08 12.71
C THR A 12 -7.15 -8.16 13.50
N VAL A 13 -6.21 -8.84 12.85
CA VAL A 13 -5.20 -9.68 13.49
C VAL A 13 -3.93 -8.86 13.63
N ASN A 14 -3.43 -8.69 14.85
CA ASN A 14 -2.07 -8.19 15.08
C ASN A 14 -1.11 -9.37 15.16
N VAL A 15 0.02 -9.26 14.48
CA VAL A 15 1.07 -10.29 14.45
C VAL A 15 2.26 -9.76 15.26
N GLU A 16 2.38 -10.21 16.51
CA GLU A 16 3.41 -9.72 17.43
C GLU A 16 4.81 -10.26 17.10
N ASN A 17 4.89 -11.39 16.40
CA ASN A 17 6.16 -11.97 16.01
C ASN A 17 6.74 -11.24 14.79
N GLY A 18 7.59 -10.24 15.06
CA GLY A 18 8.25 -9.44 14.04
C GLY A 18 9.09 -10.23 13.03
N ALA A 19 9.52 -11.46 13.33
CA ALA A 19 10.27 -12.30 12.40
C ALA A 19 9.45 -12.76 11.18
N ILE A 20 8.12 -12.72 11.29
CA ILE A 20 7.19 -13.08 10.21
C ILE A 20 7.17 -12.02 9.11
N GLY A 21 7.53 -10.77 9.42
CA GLY A 21 7.48 -9.64 8.49
C GLY A 21 6.07 -9.03 8.38
N VAL A 22 5.01 -9.85 8.43
CA VAL A 22 3.63 -9.35 8.58
C VAL A 22 3.43 -8.76 9.98
N THR A 23 2.83 -7.57 10.04
CA THR A 23 2.55 -6.85 11.28
C THR A 23 1.07 -6.90 11.64
N SER A 24 0.18 -6.82 10.65
CA SER A 24 -1.26 -7.00 10.86
C SER A 24 -2.00 -7.41 9.59
N ILE A 25 -3.18 -7.97 9.78
CA ILE A 25 -4.15 -8.24 8.71
C ILE A 25 -5.48 -7.61 9.12
N GLY A 26 -6.00 -6.71 8.30
CA GLY A 26 -7.34 -6.15 8.44
C GLY A 26 -8.26 -6.70 7.35
N PHE A 27 -9.53 -6.93 7.67
CA PHE A 27 -10.55 -7.32 6.70
C PHE A 27 -11.94 -6.93 7.20
N THR A 28 -12.85 -6.63 6.28
CA THR A 28 -14.25 -6.34 6.58
C THR A 28 -15.11 -7.53 6.14
N THR A 29 -16.14 -7.90 6.90
CA THR A 29 -17.09 -8.93 6.48
C THR A 29 -18.36 -8.32 5.90
N THR A 30 -18.85 -8.85 4.77
CA THR A 30 -20.10 -8.40 4.15
C THR A 30 -21.34 -8.97 4.86
N GLU A 31 -21.15 -10.06 5.61
CA GLU A 31 -22.16 -10.74 6.40
C GLU A 31 -21.67 -10.96 7.85
N THR A 32 -22.59 -11.28 8.76
CA THR A 32 -22.22 -11.66 10.13
C THR A 32 -21.68 -13.08 10.17
N VAL A 33 -20.43 -13.24 10.59
CA VAL A 33 -19.76 -14.54 10.72
C VAL A 33 -19.51 -14.90 12.17
N TRP A 34 -19.51 -16.20 12.46
CA TRP A 34 -19.28 -16.75 13.80
C TRP A 34 -18.05 -17.64 13.82
N GLY A 35 -17.33 -17.66 14.95
CA GLY A 35 -16.18 -18.53 15.15
C GLY A 35 -15.03 -18.28 14.17
N ALA A 36 -14.90 -17.07 13.64
CA ALA A 36 -13.88 -16.71 12.67
C ALA A 36 -12.47 -16.81 13.29
N TRP A 37 -11.50 -17.24 12.49
CA TRP A 37 -10.10 -17.20 12.85
C TRP A 37 -9.23 -17.05 11.62
N ILE A 38 -8.07 -16.43 11.82
CA ILE A 38 -6.98 -16.33 10.85
C ILE A 38 -5.71 -16.72 11.59
N LYS A 39 -4.82 -17.44 10.91
CA LYS A 39 -3.48 -17.77 11.39
C LYS A 39 -2.47 -17.31 10.35
N VAL A 40 -1.46 -16.59 10.82
CA VAL A 40 -0.32 -16.14 10.02
C VAL A 40 0.89 -16.93 10.47
N ALA A 41 1.57 -17.59 9.54
CA ALA A 41 2.78 -18.35 9.81
C ALA A 41 3.89 -17.91 8.87
N LYS A 42 5.09 -17.70 9.42
CA LYS A 42 6.30 -17.75 8.61
C LYS A 42 6.57 -19.21 8.28
N ILE A 43 6.85 -19.49 7.02
CA ILE A 43 7.32 -20.80 6.56
C ILE A 43 8.74 -20.64 6.02
N ASP A 44 9.58 -21.66 6.19
CA ASP A 44 10.97 -21.57 5.75
C ASP A 44 11.07 -21.68 4.22
N SER A 45 10.20 -22.46 3.61
CA SER A 45 10.12 -22.64 2.16
C SER A 45 8.67 -22.83 1.70
N ILE A 46 8.37 -22.36 0.50
CA ILE A 46 7.15 -22.71 -0.22
C ILE A 46 7.14 -24.24 -0.50
N PRO A 47 6.02 -24.96 -0.31
CA PRO A 47 5.94 -26.38 -0.62
C PRO A 47 6.29 -26.68 -2.08
N SER A 48 6.92 -27.82 -2.36
CA SER A 48 7.34 -28.21 -3.71
C SER A 48 6.19 -28.45 -4.70
N SER A 49 4.96 -28.57 -4.19
CA SER A 49 3.73 -28.66 -5.00
C SER A 49 3.25 -27.30 -5.53
N VAL A 50 3.89 -26.20 -5.14
CA VAL A 50 3.55 -24.83 -5.51
C VAL A 50 4.66 -24.29 -6.41
N GLU A 51 4.31 -23.44 -7.38
CA GLU A 51 5.29 -22.80 -8.26
C GLU A 51 6.35 -22.06 -7.43
N THR A 52 7.62 -22.16 -7.84
CA THR A 52 8.70 -21.44 -7.14
C THR A 52 8.66 -19.96 -7.52
N PHE A 53 8.68 -19.09 -6.51
CA PHE A 53 8.78 -17.66 -6.73
C PHE A 53 10.12 -17.30 -7.40
N THR A 54 10.08 -16.48 -8.45
CA THR A 54 11.28 -16.00 -9.14
C THR A 54 11.61 -14.59 -8.66
N GLY A 55 12.83 -14.41 -8.15
CA GLY A 55 13.33 -13.12 -7.65
C GLY A 55 13.87 -13.25 -6.23
N LYS A 56 14.25 -12.12 -5.63
CA LYS A 56 14.78 -12.11 -4.26
C LYS A 56 13.64 -12.19 -3.26
N VAL A 57 13.74 -13.14 -2.32
CA VAL A 57 12.75 -13.41 -1.29
C VAL A 57 13.21 -12.86 0.06
N TYR A 58 12.35 -12.08 0.71
CA TYR A 58 12.55 -11.65 2.09
C TYR A 58 11.94 -12.65 3.08
N ARG A 59 10.65 -12.96 2.92
CA ARG A 59 9.89 -13.88 3.78
C ARG A 59 8.85 -14.65 2.99
N ASN A 60 8.75 -15.95 3.27
CA ASN A 60 7.64 -16.80 2.85
C ASN A 60 6.62 -16.89 3.99
N ILE A 61 5.35 -16.72 3.67
CA ILE A 61 4.27 -16.64 4.63
C ILE A 61 3.14 -17.57 4.18
N GLU A 62 2.49 -18.23 5.13
CA GLU A 62 1.22 -18.90 4.93
C GLU A 62 0.16 -18.19 5.77
N ILE A 63 -0.94 -17.78 5.14
CA ILE A 63 -2.11 -17.23 5.83
C ILE A 63 -3.25 -18.23 5.65
N THR A 64 -3.74 -18.77 6.76
CA THR A 64 -4.88 -19.70 6.78
C THR A 64 -6.04 -19.08 7.55
N LYS A 65 -7.26 -19.50 7.22
CA LYS A 65 -8.49 -18.99 7.80
C LYS A 65 -9.50 -20.10 8.08
N GLY A 66 -10.43 -19.82 8.98
CA GLY A 66 -11.57 -20.69 9.22
C GLY A 66 -12.55 -20.73 8.04
N VAL A 67 -13.28 -21.83 7.91
CA VAL A 67 -14.23 -22.09 6.81
C VAL A 67 -15.38 -21.06 6.72
N THR A 68 -15.63 -20.30 7.78
CA THR A 68 -16.68 -19.27 7.83
C THR A 68 -16.26 -17.96 7.15
N LEU A 69 -14.96 -17.75 6.96
CA LEU A 69 -14.43 -16.64 6.18
C LEU A 69 -14.20 -17.14 4.76
N THR A 70 -15.18 -17.04 3.86
CA THR A 70 -14.94 -17.32 2.43
C THR A 70 -14.37 -16.07 1.74
N ASP A 71 -13.88 -16.20 0.51
CA ASP A 71 -13.36 -15.02 -0.22
C ASP A 71 -14.50 -14.07 -0.62
N GLU A 72 -15.74 -14.56 -0.73
CA GLU A 72 -16.94 -13.77 -1.02
C GLU A 72 -17.45 -12.98 0.19
N VAL A 73 -17.23 -13.49 1.40
CA VAL A 73 -17.67 -12.84 2.64
C VAL A 73 -16.65 -11.78 3.09
N MET A 74 -15.38 -11.93 2.72
CA MET A 74 -14.34 -10.96 3.06
C MET A 74 -14.23 -9.88 1.99
N SER A 75 -14.07 -8.65 2.44
CA SER A 75 -13.86 -7.46 1.62
C SER A 75 -12.79 -6.59 2.28
N ASP A 76 -12.25 -5.61 1.53
CA ASP A 76 -11.27 -4.64 2.02
C ASP A 76 -10.10 -5.27 2.80
N THR A 77 -9.61 -6.41 2.30
CA THR A 77 -8.58 -7.18 3.00
C THR A 77 -7.20 -6.58 2.73
N ILE A 78 -6.54 -6.17 3.82
CA ILE A 78 -5.25 -5.50 3.81
C ILE A 78 -4.26 -6.28 4.66
N VAL A 79 -3.08 -6.56 4.08
CA VAL A 79 -1.93 -7.12 4.79
C VAL A 79 -0.91 -6.00 4.98
N ASN A 80 -0.64 -5.66 6.24
CA ASN A 80 0.44 -4.76 6.59
C ASN A 80 1.68 -5.59 6.93
N PHE A 81 2.81 -5.19 6.39
CA PHE A 81 4.08 -5.87 6.60
C PHE A 81 5.23 -4.88 6.59
N LYS A 82 6.41 -5.34 7.00
CA LYS A 82 7.61 -4.51 7.06
C LYS A 82 8.83 -5.28 6.59
N VAL A 83 9.79 -4.54 6.03
CA VAL A 83 11.04 -5.09 5.48
C VAL A 83 12.23 -4.35 6.05
N GLU A 84 13.23 -5.11 6.50
CA GLU A 84 14.48 -4.55 7.03
C GLU A 84 15.24 -3.78 5.95
N LYS A 85 15.68 -2.56 6.29
CA LYS A 85 16.49 -1.74 5.39
C LYS A 85 17.84 -2.39 5.04
N ALA A 86 18.37 -3.19 5.97
CA ALA A 86 19.56 -4.00 5.75
C ALA A 86 19.35 -4.99 4.59
N TRP A 87 18.25 -5.75 4.61
CA TRP A 87 17.93 -6.70 3.53
C TRP A 87 17.78 -5.99 2.18
N LEU A 88 17.13 -4.81 2.13
CA LEU A 88 17.03 -4.02 0.91
C LEU A 88 18.41 -3.65 0.37
N THR A 89 19.28 -3.13 1.23
CA THR A 89 20.63 -2.69 0.88
C THR A 89 21.50 -3.86 0.40
N GLU A 90 21.48 -4.99 1.11
CA GLU A 90 22.22 -6.21 0.76
C GLU A 90 21.81 -6.76 -0.61
N ASN A 91 20.56 -6.53 -1.01
CA ASN A 91 19.99 -7.00 -2.25
C ASN A 91 20.00 -5.95 -3.38
N GLY A 92 20.57 -4.76 -3.13
CA GLY A 92 20.59 -3.66 -4.12
C GLY A 92 19.20 -3.13 -4.47
N LEU A 93 18.24 -3.25 -3.55
CA LEU A 93 16.86 -2.81 -3.69
C LEU A 93 16.64 -1.49 -2.96
N ASN A 94 15.73 -0.67 -3.47
CA ASN A 94 15.15 0.45 -2.72
C ASN A 94 13.72 0.14 -2.29
N GLN A 95 13.12 1.01 -1.46
CA GLN A 95 11.76 0.83 -0.92
C GLN A 95 10.68 0.65 -1.99
N ASN A 96 10.87 1.15 -3.21
CA ASN A 96 9.89 1.00 -4.30
C ASN A 96 10.03 -0.33 -5.05
N ASN A 97 11.04 -1.15 -4.71
CA ASN A 97 11.30 -2.44 -5.34
C ASN A 97 10.75 -3.62 -4.52
N VAL A 98 9.79 -3.38 -3.61
CA VAL A 98 9.17 -4.43 -2.79
C VAL A 98 7.70 -4.55 -3.12
N ALA A 99 7.21 -5.78 -3.17
CA ALA A 99 5.78 -6.09 -3.21
C ALA A 99 5.45 -7.33 -2.37
N LEU A 100 4.17 -7.45 -2.01
CA LEU A 100 3.60 -8.70 -1.54
C LEU A 100 3.05 -9.48 -2.74
N PHE A 101 3.35 -10.77 -2.81
CA PHE A 101 2.83 -11.67 -3.84
C PHE A 101 1.93 -12.72 -3.19
N ARG A 102 0.82 -13.05 -3.85
CA ARG A 102 -0.08 -14.15 -3.45
C ARG A 102 0.03 -15.27 -4.48
N HIS A 103 0.19 -16.51 -4.02
CA HIS A 103 0.03 -17.65 -4.91
C HIS A 103 -1.45 -17.95 -5.12
N ALA A 104 -1.93 -17.91 -6.37
CA ALA A 104 -3.30 -18.28 -6.72
C ALA A 104 -3.36 -18.74 -8.19
N ASN A 105 -4.23 -19.71 -8.47
CA ASN A 105 -4.39 -20.28 -9.82
C ASN A 105 -3.05 -20.72 -10.44
N ASP A 106 -2.22 -21.41 -9.65
CA ASP A 106 -0.89 -21.89 -10.05
C ASP A 106 0.10 -20.82 -10.51
N ASN A 107 -0.08 -19.56 -10.08
CA ASN A 107 0.79 -18.44 -10.40
C ASN A 107 1.07 -17.55 -9.18
N TRP A 108 2.21 -16.86 -9.20
CA TRP A 108 2.49 -15.75 -8.28
C TRP A 108 1.92 -14.43 -8.79
N ILE A 109 0.93 -13.91 -8.08
CA ILE A 109 0.26 -12.65 -8.44
C ILE A 109 0.84 -11.53 -7.58
N GLN A 110 1.42 -10.52 -8.22
CA GLN A 110 1.88 -9.30 -7.55
C GLN A 110 0.68 -8.48 -7.06
N LEU A 111 0.63 -8.21 -5.76
CA LEU A 111 -0.44 -7.42 -5.17
C LEU A 111 -0.11 -5.93 -5.22
N THR A 112 -1.17 -5.12 -5.29
CA THR A 112 -1.06 -3.67 -5.16
C THR A 112 -0.50 -3.35 -3.78
N THR A 113 0.76 -2.91 -3.74
CA THR A 113 1.53 -2.65 -2.52
C THR A 113 1.89 -1.16 -2.47
N THR A 114 1.58 -0.53 -1.36
CA THR A 114 1.91 0.87 -1.07
C THR A 114 3.02 0.94 -0.02
N VAL A 115 4.01 1.79 -0.26
CA VAL A 115 5.07 2.09 0.70
C VAL A 115 4.50 2.99 1.80
N GLY A 116 4.78 2.64 3.04
CA GLY A 116 4.38 3.38 4.23
C GLY A 116 5.58 4.07 4.91
N GLU A 117 5.55 4.07 6.25
CA GLU A 117 6.55 4.73 7.09
C GLU A 117 7.93 4.07 7.02
N ASP A 118 8.99 4.88 7.12
CA ASP A 118 10.35 4.44 7.45
C ASP A 118 10.58 4.71 8.94
N ASP A 119 10.71 3.65 9.73
CA ASP A 119 10.92 3.76 11.18
C ASP A 119 12.40 3.77 11.60
N GLY A 120 13.30 3.91 10.61
CA GLY A 120 14.75 3.88 10.78
C GLY A 120 15.35 2.47 10.63
N THR A 121 14.60 1.42 10.97
CA THR A 121 15.05 0.01 10.88
C THR A 121 14.34 -0.74 9.76
N TYR A 122 13.04 -0.50 9.63
CA TYR A 122 12.15 -1.12 8.67
C TYR A 122 11.49 -0.07 7.78
N ILE A 123 11.21 -0.47 6.54
CA ILE A 123 10.20 0.19 5.72
C ILE A 123 8.90 -0.60 5.89
N HIS A 124 7.80 0.10 6.18
CA HIS A 124 6.47 -0.47 6.29
C HIS A 124 5.75 -0.43 4.95
N TYR A 125 4.85 -1.39 4.74
CA TYR A 125 4.09 -1.54 3.51
C TYR A 125 2.68 -2.01 3.82
N SER A 126 1.77 -1.69 2.92
CA SER A 126 0.39 -2.15 2.94
C SER A 126 0.03 -2.73 1.58
N ALA A 127 -0.54 -3.94 1.55
CA ALA A 127 -0.97 -4.59 0.34
C ALA A 127 -2.42 -5.08 0.41
N THR A 128 -3.20 -4.77 -0.62
CA THR A 128 -4.57 -5.28 -0.77
C THR A 128 -4.53 -6.69 -1.33
N THR A 129 -5.32 -7.60 -0.77
CA THR A 129 -5.38 -8.99 -1.24
C THR A 129 -6.81 -9.47 -1.39
N PRO A 130 -7.15 -10.21 -2.47
CA PRO A 130 -8.50 -10.75 -2.65
C PRO A 130 -8.79 -11.99 -1.80
N GLY A 131 -7.78 -12.56 -1.13
CA GLY A 131 -7.96 -13.75 -0.30
C GLY A 131 -6.65 -14.26 0.27
N PHE A 132 -6.71 -15.30 1.11
CA PHE A 132 -5.52 -15.87 1.76
C PHE A 132 -5.00 -17.11 1.02
N SER A 133 -3.71 -17.38 1.17
CA SER A 133 -2.94 -18.42 0.49
C SER A 133 -1.50 -18.44 1.06
N TYR A 134 -0.57 -18.99 0.30
CA TYR A 134 0.86 -18.69 0.41
C TYR A 134 1.17 -17.30 -0.15
N PHE A 135 2.10 -16.64 0.52
CA PHE A 135 2.57 -15.31 0.18
C PHE A 135 4.09 -15.22 0.20
N VAL A 136 4.62 -14.30 -0.61
CA VAL A 136 6.03 -13.92 -0.62
C VAL A 136 6.13 -12.41 -0.48
N ILE A 137 6.93 -11.95 0.48
CA ILE A 137 7.46 -10.58 0.47
C ILE A 137 8.76 -10.64 -0.30
N GLY A 138 8.88 -9.89 -1.39
CA GLY A 138 10.04 -9.99 -2.26
C GLY A 138 10.22 -8.82 -3.22
N GLU A 139 11.24 -8.98 -4.06
CA GLU A 139 11.57 -8.05 -5.14
C GLU A 139 10.40 -7.94 -6.11
N LYS A 140 9.96 -6.70 -6.35
CA LYS A 140 8.89 -6.36 -7.28
C LYS A 140 9.30 -6.73 -8.70
N THR A 141 8.45 -7.45 -9.43
CA THR A 141 8.67 -7.75 -10.85
C THR A 141 8.18 -6.56 -11.69
N THR A 142 8.94 -6.18 -12.72
CA THR A 142 8.61 -5.02 -13.59
C THR A 142 7.47 -5.36 -14.59
N GLY A 143 6.88 -6.55 -14.52
CA GLY A 143 5.77 -6.98 -15.37
C GLY A 143 4.55 -7.36 -14.54
N GLU A 144 3.42 -6.72 -14.87
CA GLU A 144 2.06 -7.06 -14.45
C GLU A 144 1.68 -6.73 -13.00
N VAL A 145 1.22 -5.48 -12.79
CA VAL A 145 0.28 -5.19 -11.70
C VAL A 145 -1.08 -5.63 -12.21
N ALA A 146 -1.63 -6.73 -11.69
CA ALA A 146 -3.00 -7.12 -12.02
C ALA A 146 -3.94 -6.02 -11.49
N PRO A 147 -4.74 -5.36 -12.34
CA PRO A 147 -5.70 -4.37 -11.89
C PRO A 147 -6.74 -5.07 -11.02
N VAL A 148 -7.01 -4.52 -9.83
CA VAL A 148 -8.24 -4.81 -9.10
C VAL A 148 -9.36 -4.32 -10.00
N ALA A 149 -10.19 -5.24 -10.51
CA ALA A 149 -11.36 -4.91 -11.30
C ALA A 149 -12.31 -4.05 -10.45
N GLY A 150 -12.19 -2.74 -10.62
CA GLY A 150 -13.11 -1.72 -10.16
C GLY A 150 -13.25 -0.72 -11.31
N GLU A 151 -14.39 -0.76 -11.99
CA GLU A 151 -14.79 0.22 -13.00
C GLU A 151 -14.80 1.63 -12.40
N VAL A 152 -13.89 2.50 -12.87
CA VAL A 152 -14.17 3.94 -13.04
C VAL A 152 -13.41 4.44 -14.27
N THR A 153 -14.06 4.33 -15.43
CA THR A 153 -13.88 5.26 -16.56
C THR A 153 -14.91 6.39 -16.34
N GLU A 154 -14.62 7.68 -16.38
CA GLU A 154 -13.89 8.44 -17.39
C GLU A 154 -13.22 9.71 -16.79
N PRO A 155 -12.05 10.16 -17.32
CA PRO A 155 -11.71 11.57 -17.31
C PRO A 155 -12.17 12.24 -18.61
N VAL A 156 -12.92 13.33 -18.45
CA VAL A 156 -13.39 14.22 -19.53
C VAL A 156 -12.21 14.74 -20.36
N THR A 157 -12.32 14.54 -21.67
CA THR A 157 -11.46 15.04 -22.74
C THR A 157 -11.28 16.56 -22.67
N GLY A 158 -10.03 17.00 -22.59
CA GLY A 158 -9.64 18.39 -22.83
C GLY A 158 -9.60 18.70 -24.32
N GLU A 159 -10.28 19.76 -24.73
CA GLU A 159 -10.17 20.35 -26.06
C GLU A 159 -9.15 21.50 -26.01
N VAL A 160 -8.11 21.36 -26.83
CA VAL A 160 -7.06 22.36 -27.09
C VAL A 160 -7.53 23.22 -28.25
N THR A 161 -7.55 24.55 -28.09
CA THR A 161 -7.35 25.55 -29.18
C THR A 161 -7.12 26.93 -28.56
N GLY A 162 -6.09 27.66 -29.02
CA GLY A 162 -6.06 29.12 -28.85
C GLY A 162 -4.70 29.77 -28.66
N GLU A 163 -3.98 29.92 -29.77
CA GLU A 163 -3.13 31.06 -30.15
C GLU A 163 -1.95 31.56 -29.28
N VAL A 164 -0.80 31.48 -29.95
CA VAL A 164 0.46 32.22 -29.73
C VAL A 164 0.25 33.71 -30.05
N PRO A 165 0.90 34.62 -29.31
CA PRO A 165 1.82 35.51 -30.00
C PRO A 165 3.20 35.60 -29.33
N GLU A 166 4.17 35.63 -30.22
CA GLU A 166 5.58 36.01 -30.16
C GLU A 166 5.78 37.44 -29.60
N ILE A 167 6.77 37.66 -28.72
CA ILE A 167 7.79 38.74 -28.81
C ILE A 167 8.86 38.67 -27.70
N ASP A 168 10.11 38.67 -28.17
CA ASP A 168 11.37 39.30 -27.73
C ASP A 168 12.00 39.09 -26.33
N GLU A 169 13.08 38.29 -26.37
CA GLU A 169 14.44 38.45 -25.82
C GLU A 169 14.73 39.51 -24.74
N VAL A 170 15.10 39.06 -23.52
CA VAL A 170 16.17 39.68 -22.70
C VAL A 170 16.99 38.59 -22.00
N THR A 171 18.30 38.68 -22.22
CA THR A 171 19.38 37.90 -21.64
C THR A 171 19.63 38.23 -20.17
N GLY A 172 19.89 37.20 -19.35
CA GLY A 172 20.37 37.34 -17.98
C GLY A 172 20.57 35.98 -17.30
N GLU A 173 21.81 35.49 -17.31
CA GLU A 173 22.24 34.35 -16.49
C GLU A 173 22.17 34.70 -14.99
N VAL A 174 21.64 33.81 -14.14
CA VAL A 174 22.33 33.19 -12.97
C VAL A 174 21.34 32.35 -12.13
N GLY A 175 21.78 31.17 -11.69
CA GLY A 175 21.42 30.64 -10.36
C GLY A 175 20.42 29.49 -10.28
N SER A 176 20.96 28.27 -10.19
CA SER A 176 20.30 27.04 -9.76
C SER A 176 19.56 27.19 -8.41
N VAL A 177 18.27 26.84 -8.36
CA VAL A 177 17.60 26.21 -7.19
C VAL A 177 16.19 25.69 -7.55
N SER A 178 16.05 24.36 -7.54
CA SER A 178 14.94 23.59 -6.95
C SER A 178 13.55 24.26 -6.90
N GLY A 179 12.75 24.03 -7.94
CA GLY A 179 11.37 24.53 -8.11
C GLY A 179 10.28 23.81 -7.30
N LEU A 180 10.51 23.48 -6.02
CA LEU A 180 9.47 22.84 -5.18
C LEU A 180 9.30 23.43 -3.76
N VAL A 181 10.00 24.51 -3.40
CA VAL A 181 9.97 25.03 -2.00
C VAL A 181 9.11 26.28 -1.80
N TRP A 182 8.65 26.96 -2.86
CA TRP A 182 7.93 28.24 -2.72
C TRP A 182 6.42 28.13 -2.41
N TRP A 183 5.80 26.97 -2.58
CA TRP A 183 4.34 26.84 -2.46
C TRP A 183 3.94 26.63 -0.99
N ILE A 184 4.81 25.98 -0.20
CA ILE A 184 4.60 25.71 1.23
C ILE A 184 4.59 27.02 2.03
N VAL A 185 5.47 27.98 1.69
CA VAL A 185 5.51 29.28 2.39
C VAL A 185 4.26 30.12 2.09
N ALA A 186 3.74 30.09 0.86
CA ALA A 186 2.52 30.80 0.51
C ALA A 186 1.27 30.22 1.21
N ILE A 187 1.18 28.89 1.32
CA ILE A 187 0.06 28.22 2.02
C ILE A 187 0.07 28.55 3.53
N ILE A 188 1.24 28.56 4.18
CA ILE A 188 1.36 28.90 5.61
C ILE A 188 0.92 30.34 5.89
N VAL A 189 1.27 31.30 5.01
CA VAL A 189 0.88 32.71 5.17
C VAL A 189 -0.64 32.88 4.99
N VAL A 190 -1.27 32.19 4.03
CA VAL A 190 -2.72 32.27 3.83
C VAL A 190 -3.49 31.69 5.02
N ILE A 191 -3.06 30.55 5.57
CA ILE A 191 -3.70 29.94 6.74
C ILE A 191 -3.60 30.85 7.97
N ALA A 192 -2.45 31.50 8.20
CA ALA A 192 -2.27 32.43 9.30
C ALA A 192 -3.19 33.66 9.18
N VAL A 193 -3.35 34.22 7.98
CA VAL A 193 -4.23 35.38 7.74
C VAL A 193 -5.71 35.00 7.96
N VAL A 194 -6.14 33.83 7.49
CA VAL A 194 -7.52 33.35 7.71
C VAL A 194 -7.80 33.12 9.20
N ALA A 195 -6.85 32.54 9.94
CA ALA A 195 -7.00 32.32 11.38
C ALA A 195 -7.14 33.64 12.17
N ILE A 196 -6.38 34.68 11.79
CA ILE A 196 -6.50 36.02 12.40
C ILE A 196 -7.88 36.63 12.11
N ILE A 197 -8.36 36.58 10.86
CA ILE A 197 -9.66 37.14 10.46
C ILE A 197 -10.82 36.44 11.19
N VAL A 198 -10.77 35.11 11.29
CA VAL A 198 -11.81 34.33 12.00
C VAL A 198 -11.75 34.57 13.51
N GLY A 199 -10.54 34.66 14.08
CA GLY A 199 -10.34 34.97 15.50
C GLY A 199 -10.88 36.34 15.90
N MET A 200 -10.74 37.35 15.04
CA MET A 200 -11.30 38.70 15.28
C MET A 200 -12.83 38.73 15.19
N ARG A 201 -13.45 37.88 14.37
CA ARG A 201 -14.93 37.81 14.25
C ARG A 201 -15.63 37.15 15.43
N LYS A 202 -14.96 36.24 16.16
CA LYS A 202 -15.54 35.57 17.34
C LYS A 202 -15.50 36.41 18.63
N LYS A 203 -14.80 37.54 18.64
CA LYS A 203 -14.65 38.43 19.81
C LYS A 203 -15.47 39.72 19.73
N LYS A 204 -16.45 39.83 18.82
CA LYS A 204 -17.40 40.94 18.73
C LYS A 204 -18.80 40.47 19.07
#